data_AF-A0AAE1FEK6-F1
#
_entry.id   AF-A0AAE1FEK6-F1
#
_cell.length_a   1.000
_cell.length_b   1.000
_cell.length_c   1.000
_cell.angle_alpha   90.00
_cell.angle_beta   90.00
_cell.angle_gamma   90.00
#
_symmetry.space_group_name_H-M   'P 1'
#
loop_
_entity.id
_entity.type
_entity.pdbx_description
1 polymer ?
#
loop_
_entity_poly.entity_id
_entity_poly.type
_entity_poly.pdbx_seq_one_letter_code
_entity_poly.pdbx_strand_id
1 'polypeptide(L)'
;MVKLLECCTKEAPFICPRGSKYCQIDGVAMESPLGVLFANLFMGSIEEEILKNVQAPQIYCRYIDGIFIKSENNQQIEAIWQQLMDASGLNYTIEHSENGSLPFLDVLVKQGEMSFNTSVYVKASNLGHCLN
;
A
#
# COMPACT_ATOMS: atom_id res chain seq x y z
N MET A 1 9.63 26.53 -9.54
CA MET A 1 8.94 25.24 -9.32
C MET A 1 9.85 24.21 -8.66
N VAL A 2 11.00 23.85 -9.26
CA VAL A 2 11.97 22.88 -8.66
C VAL A 2 12.39 23.24 -7.24
N LYS A 3 12.82 24.49 -6.99
CA LYS A 3 13.23 24.94 -5.65
C LYS A 3 12.12 24.82 -4.59
N LEU A 4 10.85 25.02 -4.98
CA LEU A 4 9.73 24.92 -4.06
C LEU A 4 9.48 23.45 -3.69
N LEU A 5 9.55 22.55 -4.68
CA LEU A 5 9.46 21.11 -4.43
C LEU A 5 10.58 20.66 -3.50
N GLU A 6 11.82 21.07 -3.76
CA GLU A 6 12.94 20.74 -2.88
C GLU A 6 12.72 21.21 -1.44
N CYS A 7 12.25 22.45 -1.22
CA CYS A 7 11.95 22.94 0.12
C CYS A 7 10.78 22.20 0.79
N CYS A 8 9.82 21.67 0.03
CA CYS A 8 8.67 20.94 0.57
C CYS A 8 8.95 19.45 0.83
N THR A 9 10.03 18.90 0.25
CA THR A 9 10.36 17.46 0.32
C THR A 9 11.67 17.15 1.01
N LYS A 10 12.63 18.07 1.00
CA LYS A 10 13.92 17.91 1.69
C LYS A 10 13.81 18.51 3.08
N GLU A 11 14.56 17.94 4.02
CA GLU A 11 14.58 18.37 5.42
C GLU A 11 13.19 18.34 6.05
N ALA A 12 12.66 17.14 6.29
CA ALA A 12 11.37 16.95 6.97
C ALA A 12 11.59 16.69 8.47
N PRO A 13 11.61 17.74 9.32
CA PRO A 13 11.74 17.57 10.76
C PRO A 13 10.43 17.06 11.36
N PHE A 14 10.53 16.17 12.35
CA PHE A 14 9.40 15.71 13.14
C PHE A 14 9.78 15.62 14.62
N ILE A 15 8.76 15.68 15.48
CA ILE A 15 8.91 15.60 16.94
C ILE A 15 8.34 14.27 17.39
N CYS A 16 9.12 13.47 18.10
CA CYS A 16 8.60 12.22 18.65
C CYS A 16 7.69 12.48 19.86
N PRO A 17 6.87 11.52 20.32
CA PRO A 17 6.00 11.70 21.49
C PRO A 17 6.72 12.11 22.78
N ARG A 18 8.05 11.89 22.87
CA ARG A 18 8.91 12.31 23.99
C ARG A 18 9.46 13.74 23.85
N GLY A 19 9.13 14.46 22.77
CA GLY A 19 9.54 15.84 22.51
C GLY A 19 10.88 16.03 21.81
N SER A 20 11.60 14.96 21.48
CA SER A 20 12.88 15.06 20.75
C SER A 20 12.66 15.32 19.26
N LYS A 21 13.51 16.16 18.66
CA LYS A 21 13.47 16.51 17.23
C LYS A 21 14.33 15.55 16.41
N TYR A 22 13.80 15.13 15.26
CA TYR A 22 14.48 14.29 14.29
C TYR A 22 14.28 14.88 12.90
N CYS A 23 15.11 14.48 11.94
CA CYS A 23 14.93 14.77 10.53
C CYS A 23 14.83 13.45 9.78
N GLN A 24 13.89 13.34 8.85
CA GLN A 24 13.79 12.17 7.99
C GLN A 24 14.98 12.11 7.03
N ILE A 25 15.58 10.91 6.94
CA ILE A 25 16.77 10.66 6.14
C ILE A 25 16.48 9.86 4.86
N ASP A 26 15.34 9.18 4.80
CA ASP A 26 14.96 8.34 3.66
C ASP A 26 13.43 8.29 3.51
N GLY A 27 12.96 8.11 2.27
CA GLY A 27 11.57 8.15 1.88
C GLY A 27 10.95 9.55 1.91
N VAL A 28 9.62 9.61 1.92
CA VAL A 28 8.84 10.85 1.99
C VAL A 28 8.17 10.96 3.35
N ALA A 29 8.09 12.17 3.90
CA ALA A 29 7.45 12.40 5.20
C ALA A 29 6.00 11.97 5.19
N MET A 30 5.67 11.11 6.16
CA MET A 30 4.29 10.86 6.56
C MET A 30 3.72 12.20 7.02
N GLU A 31 2.51 12.54 6.56
CA GLU A 31 1.87 13.85 6.72
C GLU A 31 2.41 14.99 5.83
N SER A 32 3.41 14.75 4.96
CA SER A 32 3.77 15.74 3.94
C SER A 32 2.57 15.99 3.01
N PRO A 33 2.22 17.24 2.69
CA PRO A 33 1.17 17.55 1.72
C PRO A 33 1.38 16.91 0.35
N LEU A 34 2.63 16.61 0.00
CA LEU A 34 3.01 15.96 -1.26
C LEU A 34 3.33 14.47 -1.08
N GLY A 35 3.23 13.92 0.13
CA GLY A 35 3.60 12.56 0.47
C GLY A 35 2.85 11.53 -0.37
N VAL A 36 1.52 11.62 -0.39
CA VAL A 36 0.67 10.72 -1.17
C VAL A 36 0.93 10.84 -2.67
N LEU A 37 1.18 12.05 -3.16
CA LEU A 37 1.48 12.28 -4.59
C LEU A 37 2.77 11.57 -4.99
N PHE A 38 3.84 11.73 -4.22
CA PHE A 38 5.12 11.08 -4.54
C PHE A 38 5.08 9.57 -4.34
N ALA A 39 4.41 9.08 -3.29
CA ALA A 39 4.22 7.65 -3.09
C ALA A 39 3.46 7.02 -4.26
N ASN A 40 2.38 7.67 -4.74
CA ASN A 40 1.62 7.20 -5.88
C ASN A 40 2.41 7.26 -7.19
N LEU A 41 3.21 8.31 -7.41
CA LEU A 41 4.07 8.44 -8.59
C LEU A 41 5.13 7.34 -8.61
N PHE A 42 5.84 7.14 -7.49
CA PHE A 42 6.89 6.14 -7.35
C PHE A 42 6.35 4.72 -7.57
N MET A 43 5.27 4.37 -6.86
CA MET A 43 4.65 3.06 -7.03
C MET A 43 4.05 2.89 -8.43
N GLY A 44 3.38 3.92 -8.95
CA GLY A 44 2.76 3.87 -10.27
C GLY A 44 3.76 3.61 -11.41
N SER A 45 4.96 4.19 -11.35
CA SER A 45 5.99 3.91 -12.36
C SER A 45 6.51 2.47 -12.30
N ILE A 46 6.66 1.92 -11.09
CA ILE A 46 7.11 0.53 -10.90
C ILE A 46 6.03 -0.45 -11.38
N GLU A 47 4.78 -0.18 -11.01
CA GLU A 47 3.62 -0.98 -11.41
C GLU A 47 3.44 -1.00 -12.93
N GLU A 48 3.62 0.15 -13.58
CA GLU A 48 3.54 0.25 -15.05
C GLU A 48 4.59 -0.63 -15.74
N GLU A 49 5.82 -0.68 -15.22
CA GLU A 49 6.87 -1.52 -15.76
C GLU A 49 6.59 -3.01 -15.53
N ILE A 50 6.24 -3.38 -14.30
CA ILE A 50 5.96 -4.78 -13.93
C ILE A 50 4.77 -5.31 -14.74
N LEU A 51 3.63 -4.61 -14.72
CA LEU A 51 2.39 -5.08 -15.36
C LEU A 51 2.45 -5.12 -16.89
N LYS A 52 3.45 -4.49 -17.52
CA LYS A 52 3.75 -4.68 -18.95
C LYS A 52 4.51 -5.98 -19.22
N ASN A 53 5.33 -6.42 -18.28
CA ASN A 53 6.26 -7.54 -18.44
C ASN A 53 5.71 -8.88 -17.92
N VAL A 54 4.82 -8.85 -16.93
CA VAL A 54 4.09 -10.03 -16.46
C VAL A 54 2.71 -10.12 -17.10
N GLN A 55 2.19 -11.35 -17.25
CA GLN A 55 0.76 -11.52 -17.52
C GLN A 55 -0.03 -10.79 -16.43
N ALA A 56 -0.96 -9.91 -16.82
CA ALA A 56 -1.78 -9.19 -15.85
C ALA A 56 -2.67 -10.19 -15.08
N PRO A 57 -2.79 -10.03 -13.75
CA PRO A 57 -3.73 -10.83 -12.97
C PRO A 57 -5.17 -10.45 -13.33
N GLN A 58 -6.16 -11.24 -12.87
CA GLN A 58 -7.57 -10.96 -13.14
C GLN A 58 -8.00 -9.61 -12.55
N ILE A 59 -7.47 -9.27 -11.38
CA ILE A 59 -7.65 -7.97 -10.75
C ILE A 59 -6.30 -7.54 -10.19
N TYR A 60 -5.92 -6.30 -10.49
CA TYR A 60 -4.87 -5.58 -9.78
C TYR A 60 -5.42 -4.20 -9.46
N CYS A 61 -5.49 -3.84 -8.19
CA CYS A 61 -5.79 -2.47 -7.79
C CYS A 61 -4.94 -2.08 -6.58
N ARG A 62 -4.58 -0.80 -6.53
CA ARG A 62 -3.85 -0.20 -5.41
C ARG A 62 -4.61 0.99 -4.87
N TYR A 63 -4.67 1.10 -3.55
CA TYR A 63 -5.15 2.26 -2.83
C TYR A 63 -4.07 2.71 -1.84
N ILE A 64 -3.39 3.81 -2.18
CA ILE A 64 -2.23 4.33 -1.44
C ILE A 64 -1.17 3.23 -1.25
N ASP A 65 -1.10 2.63 -0.07
CA ASP A 65 -0.14 1.61 0.36
C ASP A 65 -0.70 0.17 0.27
N GLY A 66 -2.01 0.01 0.13
CA GLY A 66 -2.66 -1.30 0.00
C GLY A 66 -2.78 -1.75 -1.45
N ILE A 67 -2.32 -2.96 -1.77
CA ILE A 67 -2.51 -3.61 -3.07
C ILE A 67 -3.44 -4.81 -2.91
N PHE A 68 -4.42 -4.94 -3.79
CA PHE A 68 -5.31 -6.09 -3.88
C PHE A 68 -5.15 -6.77 -5.23
N ILE A 69 -4.87 -8.07 -5.20
CA ILE A 69 -4.63 -8.90 -6.38
C ILE A 69 -5.58 -10.09 -6.36
N LYS A 70 -6.26 -10.33 -7.49
CA LYS A 70 -6.96 -11.58 -7.76
C LYS A 70 -6.26 -12.32 -8.88
N SER A 71 -5.82 -13.53 -8.61
CA SER A 71 -5.30 -14.45 -9.63
C SER A 71 -5.80 -15.88 -9.34
N GLU A 72 -5.89 -16.69 -10.39
CA GLU A 72 -6.11 -18.13 -10.28
C GLU A 72 -4.81 -18.90 -9.97
N ASN A 73 -3.65 -18.24 -10.08
CA ASN A 73 -2.34 -18.84 -9.88
C ASN A 73 -1.57 -18.10 -8.78
N ASN A 74 -1.35 -18.77 -7.65
CA ASN A 74 -0.55 -18.22 -6.54
C ASN A 74 0.89 -17.89 -6.96
N GLN A 75 1.48 -18.64 -7.90
CA GLN A 75 2.83 -18.34 -8.40
C GLN A 75 2.88 -16.99 -9.13
N GLN A 76 1.79 -16.58 -9.78
CA GLN A 76 1.71 -15.26 -10.41
C GLN A 76 1.72 -14.16 -9.34
N ILE A 77 1.01 -14.36 -8.23
CA ILE A 77 0.98 -13.41 -7.10
C ILE A 77 2.38 -13.30 -6.49
N GLU A 78 3.03 -14.43 -6.22
CA GLU A 78 4.40 -14.48 -5.67
C GLU A 78 5.41 -13.80 -6.62
N ALA A 79 5.30 -14.02 -7.93
CA ALA A 79 6.17 -13.39 -8.91
C ALA A 79 5.99 -11.86 -9.00
N ILE A 80 4.75 -11.37 -8.92
CA ILE A 80 4.47 -9.92 -8.86
C ILE A 80 5.01 -9.34 -7.55
N TRP A 81 4.79 -10.02 -6.43
CA TRP A 81 5.26 -9.59 -5.11
C TRP A 81 6.79 -9.48 -5.05
N GLN A 82 7.52 -10.48 -5.57
CA GLN A 82 8.98 -10.43 -5.64
C GLN A 82 9.49 -9.28 -6.52
N GLN A 83 8.89 -9.08 -7.70
CA GLN A 83 9.27 -7.96 -8.57
C GLN A 83 8.99 -6.60 -7.94
N LEU A 84 7.90 -6.45 -7.19
CA LEU A 84 7.61 -5.22 -6.46
C LEU A 84 8.67 -4.94 -5.39
N MET A 85 9.07 -5.94 -4.60
CA MET A 85 10.16 -5.80 -3.63
C MET A 85 11.48 -5.42 -4.30
N ASP A 86 11.85 -6.14 -5.36
CA ASP A 86 13.14 -5.95 -6.05
C ASP A 86 13.24 -4.57 -6.71
N ALA A 87 12.16 -4.10 -7.35
CA ALA A 87 12.14 -2.82 -8.05
C ALA A 87 11.99 -1.62 -7.10
N SER A 88 11.25 -1.77 -6.00
CA SER A 88 11.00 -0.66 -5.07
C SER A 88 12.04 -0.55 -3.95
N GLY A 89 12.70 -1.65 -3.58
CA GLY A 89 13.48 -1.74 -2.35
C GLY A 89 12.64 -1.71 -1.08
N LEU A 90 11.30 -1.80 -1.19
CA LEU A 90 10.38 -1.82 -0.05
C LEU A 90 10.10 -3.26 0.39
N ASN A 91 9.87 -3.43 1.70
CA ASN A 91 9.41 -4.69 2.26
C ASN A 91 7.88 -4.68 2.34
N TYR A 92 7.24 -5.60 1.63
CA TYR A 92 5.78 -5.75 1.65
C TYR A 92 5.36 -6.93 2.52
N THR A 93 4.28 -6.74 3.25
CA THR A 93 3.54 -7.84 3.88
C THR A 93 2.52 -8.39 2.89
N ILE A 94 2.37 -9.71 2.81
CA ILE A 94 1.35 -10.37 1.99
C ILE A 94 0.34 -11.09 2.89
N GLU A 95 -0.95 -10.87 2.62
CA GLU A 95 -2.05 -11.58 3.24
C GLU A 95 -2.77 -12.39 2.16
N HIS A 96 -2.95 -13.69 2.39
CA HIS A 96 -3.68 -14.58 1.48
C HIS A 96 -5.14 -14.70 1.90
N SER A 97 -6.04 -14.92 0.94
CA SER A 97 -7.45 -15.12 1.26
C SER A 97 -7.65 -16.40 2.07
N GLU A 98 -8.47 -16.33 3.12
CA GLU A 98 -8.88 -17.49 3.91
C GLU A 98 -10.36 -17.78 3.64
N ASN A 99 -10.68 -19.01 3.20
CA ASN A 99 -12.05 -19.41 2.85
C ASN A 99 -12.73 -18.44 1.87
N GLY A 100 -11.98 -17.96 0.87
CA GLY A 100 -12.45 -16.99 -0.12
C GLY A 100 -12.75 -15.59 0.44
N SER A 101 -12.22 -15.26 1.62
CA SER A 101 -12.39 -13.95 2.25
C SER A 101 -11.03 -13.29 2.50
N LEU A 102 -10.93 -11.99 2.22
CA LEU A 102 -9.72 -11.20 2.43
C LEU A 102 -10.10 -9.78 2.90
N PRO A 103 -9.56 -9.30 4.03
CA PRO A 103 -9.72 -7.91 4.44
C PRO A 103 -9.00 -6.95 3.48
N PHE A 104 -9.65 -5.85 3.10
CA PHE A 104 -9.05 -4.77 2.31
C PHE A 104 -9.82 -3.46 2.55
N LEU A 105 -9.14 -2.34 2.84
CA LEU A 105 -9.75 -1.01 3.08
C LEU A 105 -10.94 -1.03 4.04
N ASP A 106 -10.75 -1.59 5.23
CA ASP A 106 -11.76 -1.71 6.30
C ASP A 106 -13.02 -2.52 5.95
N VAL A 107 -13.01 -3.23 4.81
CA VAL A 107 -14.05 -4.19 4.43
C VAL A 107 -13.49 -5.61 4.32
N LEU A 108 -14.34 -6.60 4.63
CA LEU A 108 -14.06 -8.00 4.36
C LEU A 108 -14.60 -8.30 2.97
N VAL A 109 -13.70 -8.51 2.01
CA VAL A 109 -14.06 -8.88 0.65
C VAL A 109 -14.22 -10.39 0.60
N LYS A 110 -15.43 -10.87 0.33
CA LYS A 110 -15.74 -12.29 0.17
C LYS A 110 -16.08 -12.62 -1.28
N GLN A 111 -15.41 -13.60 -1.83
CA GLN A 111 -15.69 -14.14 -3.16
C GLN A 111 -17.05 -14.86 -3.15
N GLY A 112 -18.00 -14.35 -3.94
CA GLY A 112 -19.23 -15.05 -4.31
C GLY A 112 -19.10 -15.73 -5.67
N GLU A 113 -20.18 -16.37 -6.12
CA GLU A 113 -20.19 -17.14 -7.37
C GLU A 113 -19.98 -16.25 -8.61
N MET A 114 -20.58 -15.06 -8.64
CA MET A 114 -20.52 -14.13 -9.78
C MET A 114 -20.03 -12.73 -9.42
N SER A 115 -19.88 -12.42 -8.13
CA SER A 115 -19.53 -11.09 -7.64
C SER A 115 -18.77 -11.17 -6.31
N PHE A 116 -18.23 -10.04 -5.87
CA PHE A 116 -17.76 -9.88 -4.50
C PHE A 116 -18.89 -9.39 -3.60
N ASN A 117 -18.92 -9.95 -2.39
CA ASN A 117 -19.73 -9.43 -1.29
C ASN A 117 -18.79 -8.74 -0.30
N THR A 118 -19.17 -7.56 0.18
CA THR A 118 -18.38 -6.79 1.14
C THR A 118 -19.16 -6.61 2.43
N SER A 119 -18.51 -6.82 3.57
CA SER A 119 -19.02 -6.44 4.90
C SER A 119 -18.00 -5.57 5.62
N VAL A 120 -18.42 -4.86 6.67
CA VAL A 120 -17.46 -4.15 7.54
C VAL A 120 -16.49 -5.17 8.14
N TYR A 121 -15.20 -4.85 8.12
CA TYR A 121 -14.17 -5.66 8.77
C TYR A 121 -13.67 -4.94 10.03
N VAL A 122 -13.56 -5.70 11.12
CA VAL A 122 -13.00 -5.23 12.38
C VAL A 122 -11.83 -6.11 12.73
N LYS A 123 -10.63 -5.52 12.83
CA LYS A 123 -9.43 -6.23 13.25
C LYS A 123 -9.61 -6.83 14.64
N ALA A 124 -9.08 -8.03 14.88
CA ALA A 124 -9.14 -8.69 16.18
C ALA A 124 -8.48 -7.86 17.31
N SER A 125 -7.56 -6.96 16.96
CA SER A 125 -6.92 -6.02 17.89
C SER A 125 -7.80 -4.84 18.29
N ASN A 126 -9.01 -4.71 17.74
CA ASN A 126 -9.92 -3.64 18.09
C ASN A 126 -10.48 -3.87 19.50
N LEU A 127 -10.12 -2.99 20.43
CA LEU A 127 -10.57 -3.01 21.83
C LEU A 127 -11.92 -2.30 22.05
N GLY A 128 -12.56 -1.78 21.00
CA GLY A 128 -13.81 -1.02 21.06
C GLY A 128 -13.63 0.40 21.60
N HIS A 129 -12.40 0.90 21.69
CA HIS A 129 -12.14 2.28 22.10
C HIS A 129 -12.32 3.24 20.93
N CYS A 130 -13.14 4.27 21.12
CA CYS A 130 -13.28 5.38 20.18
C CYS A 130 -12.67 6.63 20.82
N LEU A 131 -11.87 7.38 20.06
CA LEU A 131 -11.45 8.74 20.43
C LEU A 131 -12.46 9.72 19.86
N ASN A 132 -12.75 10.80 20.59
CA ASN A 132 -13.63 11.89 20.16
C ASN A 132 -12.85 13.06 19.55
#